data_AF-A0A398AAR6-F1
#
_entry.id   AF-A0A398AAR6-F1
#
_cell.length_a   1.000
_cell.length_b   1.000
_cell.length_c   1.000
_cell.angle_alpha   90.00
_cell.angle_beta   90.00
_cell.angle_gamma   90.00
#
_symmetry.space_group_name_H-M   'P 1'
#
loop_
_entity.id
_entity.type
_entity.pdbx_description
1 polymer ?
#
loop_
_entity_poly.entity_id
_entity_poly.type
_entity_poly.pdbx_seq_one_letter_code
_entity_poly.pdbx_strand_id
1 'polypeptide(L)'
;MMSSFPLVSFLITLMLAAAVCTQGHEPALDTAENPVLTTAQYLIQPYSPRSNGGGLLPVPVKLLPLCPLGISQSSVTALPGLPVSFSYPYPLMDTYVNEGQAVNIEFRSEAWPGCEEFSKYWEVDESSSASEEPAILVGGKKRERNSWFRIERKENFVGGNAYKLTTLAGTIGTIPGPWDQAPQLVLTNDTAKTFLVKFHKVHGDTTATTSTSRLEKLGLGMFPFY
;
A
#
# COMPACT_ATOMS: atom_id res chain seq x y z
N MET A 1 -23.47 -25.39 53.88
CA MET A 1 -22.76 -24.36 53.10
C MET A 1 -22.12 -25.05 51.89
N MET A 2 -22.76 -24.99 50.72
CA MET A 2 -22.23 -25.62 49.50
C MET A 2 -21.08 -24.76 48.97
N SER A 3 -19.92 -25.40 48.79
CA SER A 3 -18.69 -24.81 48.26
C SER A 3 -18.90 -24.33 46.82
N SER A 4 -19.03 -23.01 46.63
CA SER A 4 -19.18 -22.36 45.32
C SER A 4 -17.84 -22.14 44.59
N PHE A 5 -16.73 -22.59 45.17
CA PHE A 5 -15.38 -22.33 44.65
C PHE A 5 -15.04 -22.95 43.27
N PRO A 6 -15.48 -24.18 42.89
CA PRO A 6 -15.07 -24.77 41.62
C PRO A 6 -15.77 -24.13 40.41
N LEU A 7 -16.97 -23.58 40.59
CA LEU A 7 -17.79 -22.98 39.53
C LEU A 7 -17.23 -21.62 39.11
N VAL A 8 -16.73 -20.82 40.07
CA VAL A 8 -16.13 -19.51 39.81
C VAL A 8 -14.80 -19.65 39.06
N SER A 9 -13.95 -20.62 39.43
CA SER A 9 -12.67 -20.86 38.76
C SER A 9 -12.87 -21.29 37.30
N PHE A 10 -13.85 -22.15 37.02
CA PHE A 10 -14.15 -22.61 35.67
C PHE A 10 -14.65 -21.46 34.77
N LEU A 11 -15.52 -20.59 35.31
CA LEU A 11 -16.02 -19.42 34.59
C LEU A 11 -14.91 -18.42 34.27
N ILE A 12 -13.95 -18.20 35.18
CA ILE A 12 -12.80 -17.31 34.92
C ILE A 12 -11.93 -17.88 33.80
N THR A 13 -11.61 -19.18 33.81
CA THR A 13 -10.85 -19.81 32.73
C THR A 13 -11.57 -19.76 31.38
N LEU A 14 -12.91 -19.91 31.38
CA LEU A 14 -13.72 -19.83 30.17
C LEU A 14 -13.76 -18.40 29.61
N MET A 15 -13.84 -17.38 30.47
CA MET A 15 -13.81 -15.96 30.08
C MET A 15 -12.42 -15.55 29.55
N LEU A 16 -11.32 -16.04 30.15
CA LEU A 16 -9.98 -15.81 29.59
C LEU A 16 -9.80 -16.53 28.24
N ALA A 17 -10.32 -17.75 28.08
CA ALA A 17 -10.27 -18.45 26.80
C ALA A 17 -11.13 -17.77 25.71
N ALA A 18 -12.29 -17.20 26.08
CA ALA A 18 -13.14 -16.46 25.16
C ALA A 18 -12.50 -15.12 24.71
N ALA A 19 -11.72 -14.47 25.58
CA ALA A 19 -11.00 -13.23 25.24
C ALA A 19 -9.87 -13.44 24.21
N VAL A 20 -9.36 -14.66 24.05
CA VAL A 20 -8.35 -14.99 23.03
C VAL A 20 -8.96 -15.15 21.63
N CYS A 21 -10.29 -15.29 21.52
CA CYS A 21 -10.96 -15.61 20.26
C CYS A 21 -11.48 -14.38 19.48
N THR A 22 -11.26 -13.14 19.95
CA THR A 22 -11.57 -11.93 19.16
C THR A 22 -10.34 -11.38 18.45
N GLN A 23 -9.58 -12.22 17.74
CA GLN A 23 -8.62 -11.74 16.74
C GLN A 23 -9.39 -11.42 15.45
N GLY A 24 -10.20 -10.36 15.49
CA GLY A 24 -10.51 -9.62 14.27
C GLY A 24 -9.21 -9.03 13.74
N HIS A 25 -8.99 -9.10 12.43
CA HIS A 25 -7.86 -8.41 11.83
C HIS A 25 -8.09 -6.90 11.98
N GLU A 26 -7.17 -6.17 12.60
CA GLU A 26 -7.27 -4.71 12.72
C GLU A 26 -7.10 -4.07 11.34
N PRO A 27 -7.78 -2.94 11.05
CA PRO A 27 -7.51 -2.18 9.84
C PRO A 27 -6.09 -1.61 9.87
N ALA A 28 -5.40 -1.66 8.74
CA ALA A 28 -4.22 -0.85 8.54
C ALA A 28 -4.60 0.64 8.59
N LEU A 29 -3.71 1.48 9.11
CA LEU A 29 -3.93 2.90 9.32
C LEU A 29 -3.04 3.72 8.40
N ASP A 30 -3.57 4.83 7.91
CA ASP A 30 -2.80 5.84 7.19
C ASP A 30 -2.01 6.74 8.15
N THR A 31 -1.22 7.66 7.58
CA THR A 31 -0.41 8.61 8.35
C THR A 31 -1.22 9.60 9.18
N ALA A 32 -2.54 9.70 8.94
CA ALA A 32 -3.47 10.51 9.72
C ALA A 32 -4.29 9.65 10.71
N GLU A 33 -3.84 8.42 10.96
CA GLU A 33 -4.47 7.45 11.87
C GLU A 33 -5.89 7.03 11.46
N ASN A 34 -6.26 7.22 10.18
CA ASN A 34 -7.53 6.73 9.66
C ASN A 34 -7.35 5.35 9.03
N PRO A 35 -8.39 4.48 9.05
CA PRO A 35 -8.36 3.22 8.33
C PRO A 35 -8.03 3.39 6.84
N VAL A 36 -7.15 2.53 6.33
CA VAL A 36 -6.89 2.39 4.89
C VAL A 36 -8.11 1.75 4.24
N LEU A 37 -8.59 2.36 3.15
CA LEU A 37 -9.81 1.99 2.47
C LEU A 37 -9.54 1.37 1.09
N THR A 38 -10.34 0.38 0.70
CA THR A 38 -10.31 -0.19 -0.65
C THR A 38 -10.86 0.77 -1.72
N THR A 39 -11.60 1.79 -1.31
CA THR A 39 -12.23 2.81 -2.18
C THR A 39 -11.41 4.08 -2.34
N ALA A 40 -10.22 4.17 -1.72
CA ALA A 40 -9.36 5.34 -1.77
C ALA A 40 -8.00 5.02 -2.41
N GLN A 41 -7.24 6.08 -2.70
CA GLN A 41 -5.88 5.98 -3.22
C GLN A 41 -4.88 6.45 -2.17
N TYR A 42 -3.71 5.82 -2.17
CA TYR A 42 -2.64 6.06 -1.21
C TYR A 42 -1.30 6.13 -1.91
N LEU A 43 -0.42 6.99 -1.43
CA LEU A 43 1.01 6.93 -1.74
C LEU A 43 1.66 5.99 -0.74
N ILE A 44 2.41 5.00 -1.23
CA ILE A 44 3.25 4.16 -0.38
C ILE A 44 4.60 4.86 -0.26
N GLN A 45 4.93 5.28 0.95
CA GLN A 45 6.17 5.98 1.24
C GLN A 45 7.05 5.15 2.18
N PRO A 46 8.38 5.21 2.06
CA PRO A 46 9.28 4.60 3.01
C PRO A 46 9.04 5.15 4.41
N TYR A 47 9.06 4.25 5.38
CA TYR A 47 9.14 4.62 6.79
C TYR A 47 10.60 4.55 7.23
N SER A 48 11.18 5.71 7.52
CA SER A 48 12.54 5.80 8.06
C SER A 48 12.61 6.96 9.06
N PRO A 49 13.15 6.72 10.27
CA PRO A 49 13.30 7.77 11.28
C PRO A 49 14.36 8.82 10.90
N ARG A 50 15.18 8.60 9.87
CA ARG A 50 16.28 9.50 9.47
C ARG A 50 16.01 10.27 8.18
N SER A 51 15.39 9.63 7.19
CA SER A 51 15.05 10.24 5.91
C SER A 51 14.03 9.37 5.20
N ASN A 52 12.87 9.93 4.88
CA ASN A 52 11.77 9.20 4.25
C ASN A 52 12.02 8.91 2.75
N GLY A 53 13.15 9.34 2.16
CA GLY A 53 13.42 9.19 0.73
C GLY A 53 12.29 9.70 -0.17
N GLY A 54 12.29 9.32 -1.45
CA GLY A 54 11.13 9.49 -2.33
C GLY A 54 10.16 8.32 -2.22
N GLY A 55 8.99 8.44 -2.86
CA GLY A 55 7.99 7.36 -2.92
C GLY A 55 8.29 6.31 -3.98
N LEU A 56 7.39 5.33 -4.10
CA LEU A 56 7.54 4.21 -5.02
C LEU A 56 7.09 4.55 -6.45
N LEU A 57 7.90 4.14 -7.43
CA LEU A 57 7.66 4.37 -8.85
C LEU A 57 7.85 3.07 -9.64
N PRO A 58 7.04 2.83 -10.69
CA PRO A 58 7.28 1.76 -11.64
C PRO A 58 8.49 2.11 -12.52
N VAL A 59 9.49 1.24 -12.55
CA VAL A 59 10.72 1.42 -13.34
C VAL A 59 11.21 0.08 -13.88
N PRO A 60 11.91 0.03 -15.03
CA PRO A 60 12.44 -1.24 -15.54
C PRO A 60 13.38 -1.92 -14.52
N VAL A 61 13.36 -3.25 -14.44
CA VAL A 61 14.29 -4.01 -13.56
C VAL A 61 15.63 -4.32 -14.22
N LYS A 62 15.74 -4.12 -15.53
CA LYS A 62 16.90 -4.43 -16.37
C LYS A 62 17.03 -3.37 -17.46
N LEU A 63 18.21 -3.28 -18.08
CA LEU A 63 18.44 -2.40 -19.24
C LEU A 63 17.64 -2.85 -20.46
N LEU A 64 17.55 -4.16 -20.70
CA LEU A 64 16.78 -4.80 -21.77
C LEU A 64 16.39 -6.24 -21.36
N PRO A 65 15.14 -6.71 -21.60
CA PRO A 65 13.98 -5.92 -22.01
C PRO A 65 13.53 -4.96 -20.91
N LEU A 66 12.82 -3.89 -21.29
CA LEU A 66 12.34 -2.85 -20.35
C LEU A 66 11.05 -3.24 -19.62
N CYS A 67 10.30 -4.19 -20.18
CA CYS A 67 9.04 -4.70 -19.61
C CYS A 67 9.20 -6.17 -19.17
N PRO A 68 8.43 -6.64 -18.17
CA PRO A 68 7.55 -5.85 -17.30
C PRO A 68 8.34 -4.89 -16.40
N LEU A 69 7.68 -3.84 -15.91
CA LEU A 69 8.30 -2.90 -14.98
C LEU A 69 8.42 -3.54 -13.60
N GLY A 70 9.48 -3.19 -12.87
CA GLY A 70 9.58 -3.40 -11.44
C GLY A 70 9.13 -2.17 -10.66
N ILE A 71 9.47 -2.16 -9.38
CA ILE A 71 9.11 -1.08 -8.47
C ILE A 71 10.34 -0.64 -7.69
N SER A 72 10.66 0.64 -7.74
CA SER A 72 11.79 1.20 -6.98
C SER A 72 11.37 2.43 -6.19
N GLN A 73 12.06 2.65 -5.08
CA GLN A 73 12.01 3.88 -4.33
C GLN A 73 12.77 4.99 -5.07
N SER A 74 12.13 6.14 -5.28
CA SER A 74 12.81 7.29 -5.87
C SER A 74 13.91 7.83 -4.94
N SER A 75 15.07 8.13 -5.52
CA SER A 75 16.15 8.85 -4.84
C SER A 75 15.81 10.34 -4.63
N VAL A 76 14.83 10.87 -5.37
CA VAL A 76 14.37 12.27 -5.26
C VAL A 76 13.29 12.37 -4.20
N THR A 77 13.62 12.94 -3.04
CA THR A 77 12.71 13.05 -1.88
C THR A 77 11.44 13.85 -2.16
N ALA A 78 11.48 14.75 -3.13
CA ALA A 78 10.31 15.55 -3.54
C ALA A 78 9.31 14.75 -4.38
N LEU A 79 9.69 13.60 -4.93
CA LEU A 79 8.78 12.75 -5.71
C LEU A 79 8.00 11.83 -4.76
N PRO A 80 6.67 12.02 -4.64
CA PRO A 80 5.87 11.29 -3.65
C PRO A 80 5.58 9.83 -4.04
N GLY A 81 5.96 9.41 -5.25
CA GLY A 81 5.60 8.13 -5.85
C GLY A 81 4.30 8.19 -6.66
N LEU A 82 3.91 7.06 -7.25
CA LEU A 82 2.59 6.93 -7.89
C LEU A 82 1.56 6.42 -6.88
N PRO A 83 0.32 6.94 -6.91
CA PRO A 83 -0.76 6.42 -6.08
C PRO A 83 -1.03 4.95 -6.35
N VAL A 84 -1.49 4.24 -5.32
CA VAL A 84 -2.01 2.88 -5.42
C VAL A 84 -3.40 2.79 -4.81
N SER A 85 -4.13 1.74 -5.16
CA SER A 85 -5.33 1.32 -4.43
C SER A 85 -5.22 -0.15 -4.02
N PHE A 86 -5.97 -0.53 -3.00
CA PHE A 86 -6.05 -1.89 -2.50
C PHE A 86 -7.36 -2.53 -2.89
N SER A 87 -7.33 -3.82 -3.21
CA SER A 87 -8.56 -4.60 -3.36
C SER A 87 -8.36 -6.03 -2.90
N TYR A 88 -9.42 -6.69 -2.46
CA TYR A 88 -9.36 -8.10 -2.12
C TYR A 88 -9.37 -8.98 -3.40
N PRO A 89 -8.61 -10.09 -3.42
CA PRO A 89 -8.58 -11.02 -4.56
C PRO A 89 -9.94 -11.59 -4.95
N TYR A 90 -10.83 -11.70 -3.94
CA TYR A 90 -12.19 -12.16 -4.07
C TYR A 90 -13.17 -11.03 -3.75
N PRO A 91 -14.41 -11.08 -4.28
CA PRO A 91 -15.43 -10.09 -3.97
C PRO A 91 -15.86 -10.21 -2.50
N LEU A 92 -15.20 -9.42 -1.66
CA LEU A 92 -15.57 -9.19 -0.27
C LEU A 92 -16.21 -7.80 -0.18
N MET A 93 -17.28 -7.68 0.61
CA MET A 93 -17.92 -6.38 0.87
C MET A 93 -17.17 -5.54 1.91
N ASP A 94 -15.89 -5.86 2.14
CA ASP A 94 -15.07 -5.12 3.09
C ASP A 94 -14.51 -3.85 2.43
N THR A 95 -14.67 -2.75 3.15
CA THR A 95 -14.20 -1.42 2.75
C THR A 95 -12.88 -1.07 3.40
N TYR A 96 -12.52 -1.77 4.48
CA TYR A 96 -11.26 -1.61 5.18
C TYR A 96 -10.23 -2.58 4.63
N VAL A 97 -8.98 -2.14 4.59
CA VAL A 97 -7.83 -2.99 4.31
C VAL A 97 -7.32 -3.52 5.64
N ASN A 98 -7.68 -4.76 5.98
CA ASN A 98 -7.29 -5.33 7.26
C ASN A 98 -5.89 -5.94 7.19
N GLU A 99 -5.15 -5.77 8.28
CA GLU A 99 -3.83 -6.34 8.44
C GLU A 99 -3.85 -7.87 8.30
N GLY A 100 -2.78 -8.47 7.81
CA GLY A 100 -2.65 -9.93 7.62
C GLY A 100 -3.54 -10.55 6.54
N GLN A 101 -4.56 -9.85 6.03
CA GLN A 101 -5.40 -10.32 4.93
C GLN A 101 -4.74 -10.13 3.57
N ALA A 102 -5.02 -11.06 2.65
CA ALA A 102 -4.50 -11.01 1.29
C ALA A 102 -5.19 -9.90 0.50
N VAL A 103 -4.39 -9.03 -0.10
CA VAL A 103 -4.83 -7.89 -0.91
C VAL A 103 -4.00 -7.80 -2.18
N ASN A 104 -4.60 -7.30 -3.24
CA ASN A 104 -3.89 -6.84 -4.42
C ASN A 104 -3.56 -5.36 -4.26
N ILE A 105 -2.38 -4.97 -4.74
CA ILE A 105 -1.94 -3.58 -4.83
C ILE A 105 -1.90 -3.22 -6.31
N GLU A 106 -2.55 -2.12 -6.69
CA GLU A 106 -2.62 -1.66 -8.08
C GLU A 106 -2.20 -0.19 -8.17
N PHE A 107 -1.27 0.14 -9.06
CA PHE A 107 -0.96 1.54 -9.36
C PHE A 107 -2.15 2.24 -10.02
N ARG A 108 -2.41 3.48 -9.59
CA ARG A 108 -3.45 4.37 -10.10
C ARG A 108 -2.77 5.58 -10.75
N SER A 109 -2.64 5.53 -12.07
CA SER A 109 -2.14 6.65 -12.87
C SER A 109 -2.68 6.59 -14.29
N GLU A 110 -3.12 7.73 -14.83
CA GLU A 110 -3.49 7.85 -16.24
C GLU A 110 -2.24 7.94 -17.13
N ALA A 111 -1.24 8.71 -16.70
CA ALA A 111 0.07 8.77 -17.34
C ALA A 111 0.92 7.56 -16.91
N TRP A 112 1.11 6.60 -17.81
CA TRP A 112 1.83 5.36 -17.55
C TRP A 112 3.14 5.32 -18.35
N PRO A 113 4.27 4.90 -17.77
CA PRO A 113 5.59 5.02 -18.41
C PRO A 113 5.89 3.93 -19.46
N GLY A 114 4.87 3.36 -20.11
CA GLY A 114 4.96 2.24 -21.07
C GLY A 114 4.57 0.88 -20.49
N CYS A 115 4.72 -0.18 -21.28
CA CYS A 115 4.29 -1.55 -20.95
C CYS A 115 2.76 -1.67 -20.77
N GLU A 116 1.98 -1.00 -21.64
CA GLU A 116 0.52 -0.95 -21.58
C GLU A 116 -0.16 -2.31 -21.81
N GLU A 117 0.56 -3.28 -22.36
CA GLU A 117 0.12 -4.67 -22.51
C GLU A 117 0.00 -5.42 -21.17
N PHE A 118 0.63 -4.91 -20.11
CA PHE A 118 0.58 -5.47 -18.77
C PHE A 118 -0.43 -4.71 -17.89
N SER A 119 -0.96 -5.41 -16.88
CA SER A 119 -1.80 -4.76 -15.88
C SER A 119 -0.97 -3.84 -14.96
N LYS A 120 -1.65 -3.05 -14.13
CA LYS A 120 -1.01 -2.20 -13.09
C LYS A 120 -0.96 -2.87 -11.72
N TYR A 121 -1.33 -4.15 -11.62
CA TYR A 121 -1.23 -4.91 -10.38
C TYR A 121 0.21 -5.29 -10.09
N TRP A 122 0.57 -5.20 -8.82
CA TRP A 122 1.84 -5.70 -8.33
C TRP A 122 1.83 -7.23 -8.35
N GLU A 123 3.00 -7.83 -8.58
CA GLU A 123 3.21 -9.27 -8.47
C GLU A 123 4.65 -9.60 -8.10
N VAL A 124 4.86 -10.81 -7.58
CA VAL A 124 6.20 -11.41 -7.44
C VAL A 124 6.58 -12.05 -8.77
N ASP A 125 7.82 -11.81 -9.24
CA ASP A 125 8.40 -12.51 -10.38
C ASP A 125 8.57 -14.01 -10.07
N GLU A 126 7.69 -14.84 -10.62
CA GLU A 126 7.78 -16.30 -10.54
C GLU A 126 8.35 -16.92 -11.84
N SER A 127 8.97 -16.11 -12.71
CA SER A 127 9.58 -16.62 -13.93
C SER A 127 10.74 -17.57 -13.63
N SER A 128 11.04 -18.48 -14.56
CA SER A 128 12.20 -19.37 -14.45
C SER A 128 13.54 -18.64 -14.42
N SER A 129 13.55 -17.36 -14.79
CA SER A 129 14.72 -16.48 -14.76
C SER A 129 14.81 -15.58 -13.53
N ALA A 130 13.88 -15.73 -12.58
CA ALA A 130 13.87 -14.96 -11.34
C ALA A 130 15.13 -15.26 -10.50
N SER A 131 15.63 -14.23 -9.83
CA SER A 131 16.73 -14.35 -8.86
C SER A 131 16.28 -15.03 -7.56
N GLU A 132 17.24 -15.40 -6.70
CA GLU A 132 16.96 -15.90 -5.35
C GLU A 132 16.13 -14.91 -4.50
N GLU A 133 16.27 -13.62 -4.78
CA GLU A 133 15.39 -12.55 -4.30
C GLU A 133 14.60 -12.00 -5.50
N PRO A 134 13.43 -12.58 -5.83
CA PRO A 134 12.66 -12.18 -7.01
C PRO A 134 12.22 -10.73 -6.96
N ALA A 135 12.20 -10.06 -8.11
CA ALA A 135 11.70 -8.68 -8.19
C ALA A 135 10.20 -8.62 -7.93
N ILE A 136 9.75 -7.49 -7.38
CA ILE A 136 8.33 -7.13 -7.39
C ILE A 136 8.06 -6.37 -8.68
N LEU A 137 7.22 -6.96 -9.51
CA LEU A 137 6.88 -6.48 -10.85
C LEU A 137 5.51 -5.83 -10.88
N VAL A 138 5.24 -5.14 -11.98
CA VAL A 138 3.95 -4.60 -12.37
C VAL A 138 3.47 -5.33 -13.61
N GLY A 139 2.30 -5.95 -13.52
CA GLY A 139 1.76 -6.82 -14.57
C GLY A 139 0.88 -7.96 -14.06
N GLY A 140 0.73 -8.07 -12.74
CA GLY A 140 0.03 -9.17 -12.08
C GLY A 140 -1.43 -9.33 -12.45
N LYS A 141 -2.05 -10.40 -11.96
CA LYS A 141 -3.49 -10.63 -12.13
C LYS A 141 -4.15 -10.77 -10.78
N LYS A 142 -5.26 -10.06 -10.62
CA LYS A 142 -6.02 -9.99 -9.35
C LYS A 142 -6.21 -11.35 -8.65
N ARG A 143 -6.50 -12.40 -9.43
CA ARG A 143 -6.79 -13.76 -8.92
C ARG A 143 -5.57 -14.69 -8.85
N GLU A 144 -4.39 -14.25 -9.28
CA GLU A 144 -3.16 -15.04 -9.23
C GLU A 144 -2.44 -14.82 -7.90
N ARG A 145 -1.94 -15.92 -7.31
CA ARG A 145 -1.42 -15.93 -5.94
C ARG A 145 -0.16 -15.07 -5.79
N ASN A 146 0.67 -14.97 -6.82
CA ASN A 146 1.86 -14.12 -6.84
C ASN A 146 1.52 -12.62 -6.81
N SER A 147 0.25 -12.24 -7.02
CA SER A 147 -0.25 -10.87 -6.92
C SER A 147 -0.91 -10.58 -5.56
N TRP A 148 -0.80 -11.50 -4.59
CA TRP A 148 -1.41 -11.36 -3.26
C TRP A 148 -0.36 -10.97 -2.22
N PHE A 149 -0.56 -9.78 -1.67
CA PHE A 149 0.27 -9.20 -0.62
C PHE A 149 -0.53 -9.13 0.68
N ARG A 150 0.16 -8.93 1.79
CA ARG A 150 -0.43 -8.65 3.10
C ARG A 150 0.26 -7.44 3.69
N ILE A 151 -0.50 -6.70 4.49
CA ILE A 151 0.00 -5.56 5.25
C ILE A 151 0.11 -6.03 6.70
N GLU A 152 1.30 -5.96 7.28
CA GLU A 152 1.53 -6.38 8.66
C GLU A 152 2.16 -5.22 9.43
N ARG A 153 1.52 -4.83 10.55
CA ARG A 153 2.08 -3.81 11.43
C ARG A 153 3.37 -4.31 12.04
N LYS A 154 4.42 -3.49 11.99
CA LYS A 154 5.64 -3.73 12.76
C LYS A 154 5.48 -3.00 14.09
N GLU A 155 5.85 -3.65 15.19
CA GLU A 155 5.56 -3.20 16.56
C GLU A 155 5.80 -1.70 16.78
N ASN A 156 4.87 -1.09 17.52
CA ASN A 156 4.69 0.33 17.78
C ASN A 156 6.01 1.12 17.83
N PHE A 157 6.34 1.76 16.70
CA PHE A 157 7.42 2.74 16.67
C PHE A 157 6.96 4.02 17.37
N VAL A 158 7.88 4.61 18.15
CA VAL A 158 7.68 5.96 18.70
C VAL A 158 7.64 6.93 17.52
N GLY A 159 6.44 7.34 17.11
CA GLY A 159 6.25 8.33 16.03
C GLY A 159 5.36 7.90 14.84
N GLY A 160 4.57 6.82 14.95
CA GLY A 160 3.46 6.54 14.03
C GLY A 160 3.35 5.10 13.54
N ASN A 161 2.43 4.88 12.59
CA ASN A 161 2.16 3.56 12.01
C ASN A 161 3.19 3.20 10.94
N ALA A 162 3.87 2.05 11.12
CA ALA A 162 4.80 1.50 10.15
C ALA A 162 4.44 0.05 9.83
N TYR A 163 4.46 -0.28 8.55
CA TYR A 163 4.06 -1.57 8.02
C TYR A 163 5.18 -2.23 7.26
N LYS A 164 5.22 -3.55 7.29
CA LYS A 164 5.92 -4.35 6.27
C LYS A 164 4.87 -4.93 5.32
N LEU A 165 5.25 -5.06 4.06
CA LEU A 165 4.47 -5.81 3.09
C LEU A 165 5.01 -7.24 3.03
N THR A 166 4.14 -8.23 3.03
CA THR A 166 4.52 -9.64 2.97
C THR A 166 3.73 -10.38 1.90
N THR A 167 4.20 -11.55 1.51
CA THR A 167 3.45 -12.54 0.74
C THR A 167 3.44 -13.85 1.54
N LEU A 168 2.86 -14.92 0.98
CA LEU A 168 2.96 -16.25 1.59
C LEU A 168 4.39 -16.82 1.58
N ALA A 169 5.27 -16.28 0.73
CA ALA A 169 6.61 -16.84 0.48
C ALA A 169 7.75 -15.99 1.09
N GLY A 170 7.47 -14.78 1.57
CA GLY A 170 8.50 -13.92 2.14
C GLY A 170 8.02 -12.50 2.45
N THR A 171 8.97 -11.65 2.81
CA THR A 171 8.74 -10.22 3.10
C THR A 171 9.23 -9.37 1.94
N ILE A 172 8.57 -8.25 1.68
CA ILE A 172 9.05 -7.27 0.70
C ILE A 172 10.23 -6.50 1.32
N GLY A 173 11.37 -6.60 0.66
CA GLY A 173 12.58 -5.88 0.99
C GLY A 173 13.07 -5.03 -0.15
N THR A 174 14.31 -4.54 -0.03
CA THR A 174 14.98 -3.83 -1.12
C THR A 174 16.41 -4.30 -1.33
N ILE A 175 16.84 -4.21 -2.59
CA ILE A 175 18.24 -4.32 -3.01
C ILE A 175 18.61 -3.10 -3.86
N PRO A 176 19.90 -2.78 -4.04
CA PRO A 176 20.30 -1.75 -5.00
C PRO A 176 19.84 -2.11 -6.42
N GLY A 177 19.02 -1.25 -7.02
CA GLY A 177 18.49 -1.41 -8.37
C GLY A 177 19.46 -0.98 -9.46
N PRO A 178 19.12 -1.25 -10.74
CA PRO A 178 19.99 -0.94 -11.88
C PRO A 178 20.08 0.57 -12.19
N TRP A 179 19.14 1.39 -11.70
CA TRP A 179 19.07 2.82 -11.95
C TRP A 179 19.61 3.60 -10.75
N ASP A 180 20.84 4.12 -10.87
CA ASP A 180 21.51 4.92 -9.84
C ASP A 180 21.54 4.26 -8.45
N GLN A 181 21.54 2.92 -8.39
CA GLN A 181 21.46 2.14 -7.15
C GLN A 181 20.22 2.44 -6.30
N ALA A 182 19.16 3.00 -6.91
CA ALA A 182 17.89 3.26 -6.24
C ALA A 182 17.31 1.95 -5.66
N PRO A 183 16.77 1.95 -4.43
CA PRO A 183 16.27 0.72 -3.81
C PRO A 183 15.13 0.10 -4.63
N GLN A 184 15.37 -1.08 -5.18
CA GLN A 184 14.38 -1.87 -5.93
C GLN A 184 13.71 -2.88 -5.01
N LEU A 185 12.38 -2.98 -5.09
CA LEU A 185 11.60 -3.92 -4.32
C LEU A 185 11.83 -5.36 -4.79
N VAL A 186 12.07 -6.24 -3.82
CA VAL A 186 12.24 -7.67 -4.02
C VAL A 186 11.52 -8.45 -2.94
N LEU A 187 11.21 -9.71 -3.21
CA LEU A 187 10.84 -10.69 -2.20
C LEU A 187 12.11 -11.23 -1.53
N THR A 188 12.17 -11.20 -0.19
CA THR A 188 13.32 -11.68 0.58
C THR A 188 12.88 -12.31 1.91
N ASN A 189 13.72 -13.21 2.41
CA ASN A 189 13.64 -13.75 3.77
C ASN A 189 14.64 -13.09 4.72
N ASP A 190 15.51 -12.21 4.22
CA ASP A 190 16.44 -11.43 5.02
C ASP A 190 15.71 -10.28 5.72
N THR A 191 15.49 -10.44 7.03
CA THR A 191 14.82 -9.43 7.85
C THR A 191 15.55 -8.08 7.87
N ALA A 192 16.87 -8.05 7.62
CA ALA A 192 17.64 -6.80 7.55
C ALA A 192 17.31 -5.95 6.32
N LYS A 193 16.83 -6.59 5.24
CA LYS A 193 16.42 -5.92 3.99
C LYS A 193 14.97 -5.46 3.99
N THR A 194 14.20 -5.75 5.05
CA THR A 194 12.76 -5.45 5.12
C THR A 194 12.49 -3.98 4.84
N PHE A 195 11.64 -3.71 3.86
CA PHE A 195 11.26 -2.37 3.47
C PHE A 195 10.01 -1.95 4.26
N LEU A 196 10.18 -0.99 5.17
CA LEU A 196 9.09 -0.46 5.97
C LEU A 196 8.41 0.68 5.24
N VAL A 197 7.08 0.71 5.33
CA VAL A 197 6.25 1.68 4.62
C VAL A 197 5.20 2.32 5.54
N LYS A 198 4.73 3.48 5.10
CA LYS A 198 3.54 4.17 5.61
C LYS A 198 2.65 4.55 4.44
N PHE A 199 1.35 4.67 4.71
CA PHE A 199 0.34 4.99 3.71
C PHE A 199 -0.09 6.44 3.87
N HIS A 200 0.15 7.27 2.85
CA HIS A 200 -0.34 8.64 2.82
C HIS A 200 -1.56 8.72 1.92
N LYS A 201 -2.72 9.03 2.48
CA LYS A 201 -3.97 9.14 1.70
C LYS A 201 -3.84 10.26 0.67
N VAL A 202 -4.13 9.94 -0.59
CA VAL A 202 -4.28 10.96 -1.62
C VAL A 202 -5.63 11.62 -1.39
N HIS A 203 -5.60 12.90 -1.03
CA HIS A 203 -6.81 13.70 -1.02
C HIS A 203 -7.21 13.88 -2.47
N GLY A 204 -8.41 13.42 -2.82
CA GLY A 204 -8.89 13.62 -4.18
C GLY A 204 -8.89 15.11 -4.47
N ASP A 205 -8.25 15.50 -5.58
CA ASP A 205 -8.91 16.42 -6.49
C ASP A 205 -10.21 15.73 -6.87
N THR A 206 -11.21 15.90 -6.00
CA THR A 206 -12.59 15.80 -6.42
C THR A 206 -12.62 16.73 -7.61
N THR A 207 -12.83 16.21 -8.82
CA THR A 207 -13.43 17.02 -9.88
C THR A 207 -14.61 17.68 -9.21
N ALA A 208 -14.41 18.92 -8.79
CA ALA A 208 -15.47 19.79 -8.36
C ALA A 208 -16.33 19.86 -9.60
N THR A 209 -17.39 19.04 -9.62
CA THR A 209 -18.62 19.38 -10.29
C THR A 209 -18.78 20.85 -10.04
N THR A 210 -18.58 21.63 -11.10
CA THR A 210 -18.75 23.07 -11.12
C THR A 210 -20.19 23.30 -10.72
N SER A 211 -20.41 23.39 -9.41
CA SER A 211 -21.59 23.99 -8.85
C SER A 211 -21.48 25.41 -9.34
N THR A 212 -22.32 25.72 -10.31
CA THR A 212 -22.58 27.05 -10.84
C THR A 212 -23.04 27.93 -9.69
N SER A 213 -22.11 28.37 -8.85
CA SER A 213 -22.32 29.53 -8.00
C SER A 213 -22.30 30.72 -8.94
N ARG A 214 -23.52 31.21 -9.19
CA ARG A 214 -23.86 32.47 -9.84
C ARG A 214 -22.74 33.50 -9.66
N LEU A 215 -22.05 33.79 -10.75
CA LEU A 215 -21.31 35.04 -10.91
C LEU A 215 -22.39 36.13 -11.02
N GLU A 216 -22.67 36.79 -9.91
CA GLU A 216 -23.40 38.04 -9.92
C GLU A 216 -22.69 38.99 -10.89
N LYS A 217 -23.42 39.33 -11.94
CA LYS A 217 -23.03 40.26 -12.99
C LYS A 217 -22.86 41.65 -12.37
N LEU A 218 -21.69 41.91 -11.79
CA LEU A 218 -21.26 43.26 -11.42
C LEU A 218 -20.94 44.03 -12.72
N GLY A 219 -21.60 45.18 -12.85
CA GLY A 219 -21.72 45.94 -14.09
C GLY A 219 -20.38 46.40 -14.67
N LEU A 220 -20.20 46.14 -15.97
CA LEU A 220 -19.28 46.89 -16.81
C LEU A 220 -20.02 48.13 -17.32
N GLY A 221 -19.73 49.27 -16.69
CA GLY A 221 -20.07 50.58 -17.20
C GLY A 221 -19.47 50.78 -18.59
N MET A 222 -20.30 51.30 -19.48
CA MET A 222 -19.97 51.66 -20.86
C MET A 222 -19.11 52.93 -20.84
N PHE A 223 -17.86 52.87 -21.31
CA PHE A 223 -17.08 54.08 -21.58
C PHE A 223 -17.32 54.49 -23.04
N PRO A 224 -17.69 55.76 -23.31
CA PRO A 224 -17.82 56.25 -24.68
C PRO A 224 -16.45 56.51 -25.27
N PHE A 225 -16.22 56.03 -26.49
CA PHE A 225 -15.17 56.56 -27.36
C PHE A 225 -15.78 57.67 -28.22
N TYR A 226 -15.02 58.76 -28.32
CA TYR A 226 -15.33 60.02 -29.00
C TYR A 226 -15.63 59.85 -30.49
#